data_AF-A0A1U7CUL5-F1
#
_entry.id   AF-A0A1U7CUL5-F1
#
_cell.length_a   1.000
_cell.length_b   1.000
_cell.length_c   1.000
_cell.angle_alpha   90.00
_cell.angle_beta   90.00
_cell.angle_gamma   90.00
#
_symmetry.space_group_name_H-M   'P 1'
#
loop_
_entity.id
_entity.type
_entity.pdbx_description
1 polymer ?
#
loop_
_entity_poly.entity_id
_entity_poly.type
_entity_poly.pdbx_seq_one_letter_code
_entity_poly.pdbx_strand_id
1 'polypeptide(L)'
;MIEELKEEFIVNKVGGRFKLSTLIQKRMIALNQGARPLVDARGLDKIAMVIQEIMQDKIYLDMSGKLHTNEPTEEIEVEGGTVDLTQSAE
;
A
#
# COMPACT_ATOMS: atom_id res chain seq x y z
N MET A 1 0.18 9.59 -27.25
CA MET A 1 0.64 8.24 -27.66
C MET A 1 1.29 7.44 -26.54
N ILE A 2 2.38 7.86 -25.88
CA ILE A 2 2.99 7.04 -24.79
C ILE A 2 2.20 7.12 -23.47
N GLU A 3 1.53 8.24 -23.20
CA GLU A 3 0.77 8.43 -21.95
C GLU A 3 -0.57 7.65 -21.92
N GLU A 4 -1.28 7.57 -23.03
CA GLU A 4 -2.53 6.79 -23.15
C GLU A 4 -2.27 5.29 -22.91
N LEU A 5 -1.15 4.78 -23.41
CA LEU A 5 -0.72 3.39 -23.18
C LEU A 5 -0.42 3.13 -21.69
N LYS A 6 0.18 4.10 -20.99
CA LYS A 6 0.41 3.99 -19.53
C LYS A 6 -0.91 4.00 -18.77
N GLU A 7 -1.88 4.79 -19.23
CA GLU A 7 -3.20 4.87 -18.60
C GLU A 7 -4.01 3.57 -18.79
N GLU A 8 -3.99 2.97 -19.98
CA GLU A 8 -4.59 1.64 -20.17
C GLU A 8 -3.88 0.55 -19.36
N PHE A 9 -2.54 0.60 -19.30
CA PHE A 9 -1.75 -0.38 -18.55
C PHE A 9 -2.08 -0.36 -17.06
N ILE A 10 -2.08 0.81 -16.42
CA ILE A 10 -2.39 0.91 -14.98
C ILE A 10 -3.83 0.46 -14.69
N VAL A 11 -4.74 0.67 -15.63
CA VAL A 11 -6.14 0.30 -15.47
C VAL A 11 -6.33 -1.21 -15.58
N ASN A 12 -5.69 -1.83 -16.56
CA ASN A 12 -5.69 -3.29 -16.69
C ASN A 12 -5.02 -3.94 -15.47
N LYS A 13 -3.99 -3.30 -14.91
CA LYS A 13 -3.29 -3.76 -13.70
C LYS A 13 -4.17 -3.76 -12.45
N VAL A 14 -4.92 -2.69 -12.19
CA VAL A 14 -5.82 -2.61 -11.00
C VAL A 14 -7.18 -3.27 -11.22
N GLY A 15 -7.49 -3.70 -12.45
CA GLY A 15 -8.74 -4.38 -12.80
C GLY A 15 -9.91 -3.44 -13.12
N GLY A 16 -9.65 -2.27 -13.69
CA GLY A 16 -10.66 -1.36 -14.26
C GLY A 16 -10.60 0.08 -13.78
N ARG A 17 -11.20 0.99 -14.57
CA ARG A 17 -11.21 2.45 -14.31
C ARG A 17 -11.82 2.80 -12.94
N PHE A 18 -12.87 2.07 -12.52
CA PHE A 18 -13.53 2.29 -11.23
C PHE A 18 -12.63 1.94 -10.04
N LYS A 19 -11.91 0.81 -10.11
CA LYS A 19 -10.96 0.40 -9.08
C LYS A 19 -9.78 1.36 -9.01
N LEU A 20 -9.29 1.84 -10.16
CA LEU A 20 -8.25 2.86 -10.21
C LEU A 20 -8.64 4.12 -9.47
N SER A 21 -9.79 4.72 -9.81
CA SER A 21 -10.28 5.94 -9.17
C SER A 21 -10.48 5.74 -7.66
N THR A 22 -11.03 4.60 -7.25
CA THR A 22 -11.23 4.26 -5.83
C THR A 22 -9.90 4.15 -5.09
N LEU A 23 -8.93 3.45 -5.67
CA LEU A 23 -7.59 3.26 -5.09
C LEU A 23 -6.87 4.60 -4.94
N ILE A 24 -6.91 5.44 -5.99
CA ILE A 24 -6.31 6.77 -5.98
C ILE A 24 -6.93 7.64 -4.88
N GLN A 25 -8.27 7.70 -4.83
CA GLN A 25 -8.98 8.50 -3.83
C GLN A 25 -8.66 8.04 -2.40
N LYS A 26 -8.74 6.73 -2.13
CA LYS A 26 -8.44 6.19 -0.80
C LYS A 26 -7.00 6.46 -0.37
N ARG A 27 -6.05 6.30 -1.29
CA ARG A 27 -4.65 6.56 -0.97
C ARG A 27 -4.37 8.05 -0.74
N MET A 28 -4.96 8.94 -1.54
CA MET A 28 -4.85 10.38 -1.31
C MET A 28 -5.38 10.78 0.07
N ILE A 29 -6.50 10.20 0.52
CA ILE A 29 -7.04 10.44 1.87
C ILE A 29 -6.03 9.98 2.94
N ALA A 30 -5.44 8.79 2.80
CA ALA A 30 -4.43 8.30 3.73
C ALA A 30 -3.19 9.23 3.80
N LEU A 31 -2.69 9.68 2.65
CA LEU A 31 -1.58 10.64 2.58
C LEU A 31 -1.94 11.98 3.24
N ASN A 32 -3.17 12.47 3.06
CA ASN A 32 -3.66 13.67 3.72
C ASN A 32 -3.83 13.50 5.24
N GLN A 33 -4.06 12.28 5.72
CA GLN A 33 -4.11 11.93 7.15
C GLN A 33 -2.72 11.74 7.77
N GLY A 34 -1.64 11.87 6.99
CA GLY A 34 -0.27 11.76 7.47
C GLY A 34 0.36 10.37 7.27
N ALA A 35 -0.24 9.49 6.46
CA ALA A 35 0.40 8.24 6.08
C ALA A 35 1.72 8.51 5.34
N ARG A 36 2.72 7.65 5.56
CA ARG A 36 4.03 7.79 4.93
C ARG A 36 3.94 7.42 3.44
N PRO A 37 4.56 8.21 2.54
CA PRO A 37 4.80 7.82 1.15
C PRO A 37 5.64 6.54 1.08
N LEU A 38 5.25 5.60 0.23
CA LEU A 38 6.01 4.36 0.01
C LEU A 38 7.04 4.50 -1.11
N VAL A 39 7.05 5.64 -1.80
CA VAL A 39 7.96 5.98 -2.90
C VAL A 39 8.63 7.31 -2.64
N ASP A 40 9.80 7.51 -3.25
CA ASP A 40 10.56 8.75 -3.09
C ASP A 40 9.79 9.92 -3.73
N ALA A 41 9.40 10.88 -2.89
CA ALA A 41 8.43 11.91 -3.19
C ALA A 41 9.05 13.22 -3.69
N ARG A 42 10.32 13.25 -4.12
CA ARG A 42 11.06 14.49 -4.40
C ARG A 42 10.36 15.37 -5.44
N GLY A 43 9.57 16.34 -4.97
CA GLY A 43 8.86 17.30 -5.79
C GLY A 43 7.72 16.74 -6.64
N LEU A 44 7.25 15.51 -6.39
CA LEU A 44 6.13 14.94 -7.13
C LEU A 44 4.78 15.35 -6.51
N ASP A 45 3.79 15.60 -7.36
CA ASP A 45 2.40 15.74 -6.96
C ASP A 45 1.89 14.46 -6.27
N LYS A 46 0.97 14.63 -5.33
CA LYS A 46 0.37 13.50 -4.59
C LYS A 46 -0.24 12.45 -5.51
N ILE A 47 -0.88 12.86 -6.60
CA ILE A 47 -1.45 11.93 -7.60
C ILE A 47 -0.35 11.13 -8.29
N ALA A 48 0.72 11.80 -8.73
CA ALA A 48 1.85 11.15 -9.39
C ALA A 48 2.54 10.14 -8.46
N MET A 49 2.67 10.48 -7.17
CA MET A 49 3.16 9.58 -6.13
C MET A 49 2.30 8.32 -6.01
N VAL A 50 0.98 8.47 -5.93
CA VAL A 50 0.06 7.32 -5.83
C VAL A 50 0.15 6.45 -7.09
N ILE A 51 0.23 7.04 -8.27
CA ILE A 51 0.41 6.29 -9.52
C ILE A 51 1.70 5.46 -9.48
N GLN A 52 2.80 6.02 -8.98
CA GLN A 52 4.04 5.27 -8.82
C GLN A 52 3.91 4.12 -7.81
N GLU A 53 3.21 4.34 -6.69
CA GLU A 53 2.93 3.28 -5.72
C GLU A 53 2.14 2.11 -6.35
N ILE A 54 1.17 2.41 -7.23
CA ILE A 54 0.42 1.39 -7.98
C ILE A 54 1.32 0.68 -8.98
N MET A 55 2.13 1.43 -9.72
CA MET A 55 3.04 0.84 -10.72
C MET A 55 4.05 -0.11 -10.09
N GLN A 56 4.52 0.19 -8.87
CA GLN A 56 5.46 -0.61 -8.10
C GLN A 56 4.81 -1.71 -7.24
N ASP A 57 3.50 -1.97 -7.38
CA ASP A 57 2.76 -2.98 -6.61
C ASP A 57 2.85 -2.80 -5.08
N LYS A 58 3.03 -1.54 -4.64
CA LYS A 58 3.13 -1.19 -3.21
C LYS A 58 1.77 -0.97 -2.55
N ILE A 59 0.73 -0.73 -3.35
CA ILE A 59 -0.64 -0.55 -2.86
C ILE A 59 -1.63 -1.33 -3.72
N TYR A 60 -2.70 -1.83 -3.09
CA TYR A 60 -3.77 -2.54 -3.80
C TYR A 60 -5.10 -2.42 -3.06
N LEU A 61 -6.19 -2.74 -3.77
CA LEU A 61 -7.51 -2.92 -3.15
C LEU A 61 -7.75 -4.40 -2.88
N ASP A 62 -8.23 -4.74 -1.68
CA ASP A 62 -8.72 -6.08 -1.41
C ASP A 62 -10.07 -6.36 -2.09
N MET A 63 -10.57 -7.59 -1.96
CA MET A 63 -11.89 -7.99 -2.47
C MET A 63 -13.05 -7.21 -1.82
N SER A 64 -12.84 -6.61 -0.66
CA SER A 64 -13.79 -5.73 0.04
C SER A 64 -13.63 -4.25 -0.37
N GLY A 65 -12.72 -3.94 -1.30
CA GLY A 65 -12.38 -2.59 -1.73
C GLY A 65 -11.61 -1.77 -0.70
N LYS A 66 -11.02 -2.35 0.35
CA LYS A 66 -10.15 -1.62 1.29
C LYS A 66 -8.74 -1.45 0.72
N LEU A 67 -8.12 -0.32 1.02
CA LEU A 67 -6.74 -0.01 0.64
C LEU A 67 -5.78 -0.78 1.57
N HIS A 68 -4.85 -1.52 0.98
CA HIS A 68 -3.74 -2.18 1.67
C HIS A 68 -2.42 -1.72 1.08
N THR A 69 -1.38 -1.71 1.91
CA THR A 69 -0.01 -1.36 1.57
C THR A 69 0.86 -2.60 1.70
N ASN A 70 1.63 -2.91 0.66
CA ASN A 70 2.55 -4.03 0.58
C ASN A 70 3.93 -3.62 1.14
N GLU A 71 3.94 -2.93 2.28
CA GLU A 71 5.19 -2.75 3.01
C GLU A 71 5.68 -4.16 3.38
N PRO A 72 6.96 -4.51 3.13
CA PRO A 72 7.58 -5.50 3.97
C PRO A 72 7.54 -4.86 5.35
N THR A 73 6.51 -5.18 6.11
CA THR A 73 6.63 -5.16 7.55
C THR A 73 7.84 -6.05 7.76
N GLU A 74 8.99 -5.45 8.08
CA GLU A 74 9.92 -6.15 8.95
C GLU A 74 9.01 -6.60 10.08
N GLU A 75 8.61 -7.87 10.01
CA GLU A 75 8.10 -8.57 11.15
C GLU A 75 9.19 -8.32 12.17
N ILE A 76 8.94 -7.37 13.07
CA ILE A 76 9.66 -7.34 14.31
C ILE A 76 9.21 -8.65 14.92
N GLU A 77 9.99 -9.71 14.66
CA GLU A 77 10.04 -10.90 15.48
C GLU A 77 10.38 -10.36 16.87
N VAL A 78 9.34 -9.97 17.60
CA VAL A 78 9.41 -9.97 19.03
C VAL A 78 9.65 -11.45 19.36
N GLU A 79 10.93 -11.82 19.51
CA GLU A 79 11.37 -12.94 20.35
C GLU A 79 10.84 -12.69 21.77
N GLY A 80 9.52 -12.80 21.93
CA GLY A 80 8.88 -13.02 23.20
C GLY A 80 9.17 -14.45 23.56
N GLY A 81 10.37 -14.70 24.09
CA GLY A 81 10.71 -15.96 24.73
C GLY A 81 9.56 -16.35 25.64
N THR A 82 8.91 -17.47 25.35
CA THR A 82 7.91 -18.04 26.26
C THR A 82 8.66 -18.50 27.50
N VAL A 83 8.73 -17.63 28.50
CA VAL A 83 9.16 -18.03 29.84
C VAL A 83 8.04 -18.94 30.37
N ASP A 84 8.27 -20.23 30.29
CA ASP A 84 7.35 -21.27 30.73
C ASP A 84 7.19 -21.19 32.26
N LEU A 85 6.08 -20.60 32.70
CA LEU A 85 5.73 -20.42 34.12
C LEU A 85 5.09 -21.68 34.73
N THR A 86 5.12 -22.83 34.06
CA THR A 86 4.52 -24.08 34.58
C THR A 86 5.40 -24.86 35.56
N GLN A 87 6.60 -24.37 35.89
CA GLN A 87 7.29 -24.83 37.09
C GLN A 87 6.71 -24.14 38.33
N SER A 88 5.53 -24.60 38.74
CA SER A 88 5.08 -24.44 40.12
C SER A 88 6.06 -25.19 41.02
N ALA A 89 6.72 -24.44 41.89
CA ALA A 89 7.46 -24.98 43.01
C ALA A 89 6.46 -25.52 44.04
N GLU A 90 6.44 -26.84 44.21
CA GLU A 90 6.07 -27.55 45.43
C GLU A 90 6.99 -28.77 45.59
#